data_AF-A0A355RCQ0-F1
#
_entry.id   AF-A0A355RCQ0-F1
#
_cell.length_a   1.000
_cell.length_b   1.000
_cell.length_c   1.000
_cell.angle_alpha   90.00
_cell.angle_beta   90.00
_cell.angle_gamma   90.00
#
_symmetry.space_group_name_H-M   'P 1'
#
loop_
_entity.id
_entity.type
_entity.pdbx_description
1 polymer ?
#
loop_
_entity_poly.entity_id
_entity_poly.type
_entity_poly.pdbx_seq_one_letter_code
_entity_poly.pdbx_strand_id
1 'polypeptide(L)' 'FGLSLFAEVIANDKPILVQYRGEYFTPITNFYPETAFGGDFKTEAVYSDPVVQCLIRSGGLEICF' A
#
# COMPACT_ATOMS: atom_id res chain seq x y z
N PHE A 1 0.89 27.25 -11.37
CA PHE A 1 -0.35 26.51 -11.65
C PHE A 1 -0.15 25.06 -12.14
N GLY A 2 1.04 24.60 -12.54
CA GLY A 2 1.25 23.20 -12.95
C GLY A 2 1.35 22.17 -11.81
N LEU A 3 1.82 22.58 -10.62
CA LEU A 3 2.03 21.68 -9.46
C LEU A 3 0.74 21.27 -8.74
N SER A 4 -0.36 21.99 -8.93
CA SER A 4 -1.65 21.70 -8.28
C SER A 4 -2.37 20.49 -8.90
N LEU A 5 -2.08 20.12 -10.14
CA LEU A 5 -2.65 18.92 -10.80
C LEU A 5 -1.91 17.63 -10.38
N PHE A 6 -0.68 17.75 -9.87
CA PHE A 6 0.06 16.65 -9.27
C PHE A 6 -0.06 16.62 -7.75
N ALA A 7 -0.89 17.51 -7.16
CA ALA A 7 -1.12 17.53 -5.73
C ALA A 7 -1.74 16.22 -5.23
N GLU A 8 -2.61 15.57 -6.01
CA GLU A 8 -3.08 14.23 -5.68
C GLU A 8 -1.95 13.21 -5.64
N VAL A 9 -0.89 13.34 -6.45
CA VAL A 9 0.26 12.41 -6.42
C VAL A 9 1.22 12.72 -5.27
N ILE A 10 1.43 14.01 -4.96
CA ILE A 10 2.35 14.47 -3.92
C ILE A 10 1.73 14.39 -2.52
N ALA A 11 0.40 14.53 -2.41
CA ALA A 11 -0.36 14.42 -1.17
C ALA A 11 -1.01 13.03 -0.97
N ASN A 12 -0.75 12.07 -1.85
CA ASN A 12 -1.18 10.70 -1.65
C ASN A 12 -0.20 10.00 -0.68
N ASP A 13 -0.72 9.45 0.42
CA ASP A 13 0.01 8.56 1.33
C ASP A 13 0.27 7.17 0.74
N LYS A 14 -0.02 6.98 -0.55
CA LYS A 14 0.02 5.69 -1.25
C LYS A 14 1.16 5.62 -2.26
N PRO A 15 1.94 4.54 -2.29
CA PRO A 15 2.96 4.32 -3.30
C PRO A 15 2.33 4.12 -4.68
N ILE A 16 3.09 4.47 -5.73
CA ILE A 16 2.66 4.32 -7.13
C ILE A 16 2.55 2.83 -7.50
N LEU A 17 3.51 2.03 -7.05
CA LEU A 17 3.63 0.60 -7.37
C LEU A 17 4.12 -0.17 -6.14
N VAL A 18 3.51 -1.32 -5.88
CA VAL A 18 3.89 -2.25 -4.83
C VAL A 18 4.08 -3.62 -5.44
N GLN A 19 5.17 -4.30 -5.11
CA GLN A 19 5.37 -5.69 -5.47
C GLN A 19 5.07 -6.56 -4.24
N TYR A 20 4.16 -7.50 -4.39
CA TYR A 20 3.81 -8.46 -3.36
C TYR A 20 3.71 -9.86 -3.95
N ARG A 21 4.49 -10.81 -3.42
CA ARG A 21 4.54 -12.22 -3.88
C ARG A 21 4.73 -12.41 -5.40
N GLY A 22 5.42 -11.48 -6.07
CA GLY A 22 5.65 -11.52 -7.52
C GLY A 22 4.55 -10.87 -8.37
N GLU A 23 3.46 -10.42 -7.75
CA GLU A 23 2.43 -9.61 -8.40
C GLU A 23 2.68 -8.11 -8.16
N TYR A 24 2.22 -7.30 -9.12
CA TYR A 24 2.35 -5.84 -9.09
C TYR A 24 1.00 -5.19 -8.81
N PHE A 25 0.96 -4.33 -7.81
CA PHE A 25 -0.22 -3.60 -7.35
C PHE A 25 -0.01 -2.10 -7.59
N THR A 26 -1.05 -1.38 -7.98
CA THR A 26 -1.02 0.08 -8.24
C THR A 26 -1.95 0.86 -7.30
N PRO A 27 -1.56 1.07 -6.03
CA PRO A 27 -2.43 1.66 -5.00
C PRO A 27 -2.89 3.10 -5.27
N ILE A 28 -2.17 3.80 -6.15
CA ILE A 28 -2.51 5.17 -6.56
C ILE A 28 -3.81 5.24 -7.39
N THR A 29 -4.17 4.17 -8.09
CA THR A 29 -5.40 4.12 -8.91
C THR A 29 -6.42 3.11 -8.42
N ASN A 30 -6.01 2.16 -7.57
CA ASN A 30 -6.84 1.05 -7.11
C ASN A 30 -6.86 0.96 -5.59
N PHE A 31 -8.03 0.65 -5.04
CA PHE A 31 -8.20 0.35 -3.63
C PHE A 31 -7.77 -1.09 -3.36
N TYR A 32 -6.86 -1.29 -2.42
CA TYR A 32 -6.48 -2.61 -1.92
C TYR A 32 -6.64 -2.66 -0.40
N PRO A 33 -7.41 -3.63 0.11
CA PRO A 33 -7.54 -3.81 1.55
C PRO A 33 -6.24 -4.37 2.15
N GLU A 34 -6.01 -4.13 3.43
CA GLU A 34 -4.85 -4.68 4.15
C GLU A 34 -4.78 -6.22 4.09
N THR A 35 -5.95 -6.88 4.10
CA THR A 35 -6.05 -8.33 3.90
C THR A 35 -5.44 -8.82 2.59
N ALA A 36 -5.29 -7.98 1.56
CA ALA A 36 -4.62 -8.35 0.31
C ALA A 36 -3.13 -8.65 0.51
N PHE A 37 -2.50 -8.05 1.52
CA PHE A 37 -1.09 -8.21 1.86
C PHE A 37 -0.86 -9.18 3.03
N GLY A 38 -1.92 -9.85 3.51
CA GLY A 38 -1.86 -10.75 4.66
C GLY A 38 -2.18 -10.09 6.01
N GLY A 39 -2.77 -8.88 5.99
CA GLY A 39 -3.29 -8.22 7.19
C GLY A 39 -4.65 -8.75 7.65
N ASP A 40 -5.12 -8.26 8.80
CA ASP A 40 -6.43 -8.65 9.37
C ASP A 40 -7.57 -7.70 8.97
N PHE A 41 -7.23 -6.47 8.58
CA PHE A 41 -8.21 -5.42 8.34
C PHE A 41 -8.72 -5.41 6.89
N LYS A 42 -10.04 -5.29 6.72
CA LYS A 42 -10.70 -5.08 5.41
C LYS A 42 -10.75 -3.62 4.98
N THR A 43 -10.09 -2.74 5.73
CA THR A 43 -9.93 -1.33 5.39
C THR A 43 -8.80 -1.14 4.41
N GLU A 44 -8.71 0.06 3.83
CA GLU A 44 -7.60 0.41 2.96
C GLU A 44 -6.26 0.17 3.65
N ALA A 45 -5.33 -0.47 2.94
CA ALA A 45 -3.99 -0.68 3.45
C ALA A 45 -3.28 0.67 3.66
N VAL A 46 -2.81 0.91 4.88
CA VAL A 46 -2.04 2.11 5.22
C VAL A 46 -0.58 1.87 4.86
N TYR A 47 -0.17 2.21 3.65
CA TYR A 47 1.19 1.93 3.15
C TYR A 47 2.30 2.70 3.88
N SER A 48 1.94 3.75 4.61
CA SER A 48 2.84 4.46 5.52
C SER A 48 3.06 3.73 6.84
N ASP A 49 2.23 2.74 7.18
CA ASP A 49 2.35 1.96 8.41
C ASP A 49 3.49 0.93 8.30
N PRO A 50 4.40 0.86 9.29
CA PRO A 50 5.46 -0.14 9.32
C PRO A 50 4.96 -1.59 9.28
N VAL A 51 3.77 -1.89 9.82
CA VAL A 51 3.17 -3.23 9.79
C VAL A 51 2.86 -3.63 8.36
N VAL A 52 2.17 -2.76 7.60
CA VAL A 52 1.83 -3.01 6.18
C VAL A 52 3.08 -3.15 5.33
N GLN A 53 4.10 -2.32 5.58
CA GLN A 53 5.40 -2.45 4.90
C GLN A 53 6.09 -3.78 5.22
N CYS A 54 6.01 -4.23 6.47
CA CYS A 54 6.52 -5.53 6.89
C CYS A 54 5.76 -6.67 6.21
N LEU A 55 4.42 -6.61 6.16
CA LEU A 55 3.57 -7.60 5.48
C LEU A 55 3.91 -7.67 3.98
N ILE A 56 4.05 -6.54 3.30
CA ILE A 56 4.42 -6.49 1.87
C ILE A 56 5.79 -7.14 1.64
N ARG A 57 6.79 -6.79 2.45
CA ARG A 57 8.17 -7.30 2.29
C ARG A 57 8.31 -8.77 2.68
N SER A 58 7.60 -9.20 3.71
CA SER A 58 7.63 -10.58 4.20
C SER A 58 6.73 -11.51 3.41
N GLY A 59 5.80 -10.98 2.61
CA GLY A 59 4.80 -11.77 1.93
C GLY A 59 3.65 -12.20 2.85
N GLY A 60 3.32 -11.42 3.88
CA GLY A 60 2.20 -11.67 4.80
C GLY A 60 2.54 -12.60 5.96
N LEU A 61 3.74 -12.47 6.55
CA LEU A 61 4.09 -13.22 7.76
C LEU A 61 3.46 -12.58 9.02
N GLU A 62 2.97 -13.43 9.92
CA GLU A 62 2.36 -13.01 11.20
C GLU A 62 3.36 -12.34 12.16
N ILE A 63 4.66 -12.41 11.89
CA ILE A 63 5.72 -11.76 12.71
C ILE A 63 5.67 -10.22 12.66
N CYS A 64 4.86 -9.66 11.77
CA CYS A 64 4.74 -8.23 11.55
C CYS A 64 3.70 -7.55 12.47
N PHE A 65 2.92 -8.34 13.23
CA PHE A 65 1.96 -7.88 14.24
C PHE A 65 2.58 -7.85 15.63
#